data_AF-A0A9E7A6A6-F1
#
_entry.id   AF-A0A9E7A6A6-F1
#
_cell.length_a   1.000
_cell.length_b   1.000
_cell.length_c   1.000
_cell.angle_alpha   90.00
_cell.angle_beta   90.00
_cell.angle_gamma   90.00
#
_symmetry.space_group_name_H-M   'P 1'
#
loop_
_entity.id
_entity.type
_entity.pdbx_description
1 polymer ?
#
loop_
_entity_poly.entity_id
_entity_poly.type
_entity_poly.pdbx_seq_one_letter_code
_entity_poly.pdbx_strand_id
1 'polypeptide(L)'
;MATKTLEHLPEAITGTQRLVAGVTYVATTDVRVRDGAKLIVEDGVTILIRNGLVPASPIGHAALIFEQGSALDAQRLSIRACNAHFRPVKSADNGGVWFFGGYRSAEKDGLEVAVARPHAVSSFDAALIAAYYLGHGDPVAPSDDPLLDDRDGFSLMGVGPQEWRVAEIRSFHSGDDGLDLTNSQIRLERLRVVAPAEDGINLSSSRLEVARSLFVDVAMTQVADRDIFDFEVDDGPSSVEIAQHCHVDISGVFGDQLHLISPDMPVATEAEDVPYRFKGFLRQSPALVYSLNED
;
A
#
# COMPACT_ATOMS: atom_id res chain seq x y z
N MET A 1 21.64 -24.17 -16.48
CA MET A 1 20.84 -23.02 -16.01
C MET A 1 19.42 -23.51 -15.90
N ALA A 2 18.78 -23.44 -14.73
CA ALA A 2 17.38 -23.83 -14.62
C ALA A 2 16.54 -22.85 -15.45
N THR A 3 15.75 -23.37 -16.38
CA THR A 3 14.78 -22.58 -17.14
C THR A 3 13.81 -21.98 -16.13
N LYS A 4 13.82 -20.65 -15.95
CA LYS A 4 12.79 -20.00 -15.13
C LYS A 4 11.46 -20.16 -15.85
N THR A 5 10.53 -20.89 -15.23
CA THR A 5 9.15 -20.97 -15.70
C THR A 5 8.47 -19.63 -15.47
N LEU A 6 7.85 -19.10 -16.51
CA LEU A 6 7.06 -17.87 -16.47
C LEU A 6 5.61 -18.21 -16.81
N GLU A 7 4.68 -17.75 -15.99
CA GLU A 7 3.25 -17.96 -16.16
C GLU A 7 2.50 -16.63 -16.10
N HIS A 8 1.54 -16.46 -17.00
CA HIS A 8 0.65 -15.30 -16.98
C HIS A 8 -0.51 -15.58 -16.03
N LEU A 9 -0.79 -14.63 -15.14
CA LEU A 9 -2.00 -14.68 -14.33
C LEU A 9 -3.21 -14.42 -15.24
N PRO A 10 -4.33 -15.14 -15.02
CA PRO A 10 -5.57 -14.81 -15.71
C PRO A 10 -6.08 -13.45 -15.25
N GLU A 11 -6.80 -12.74 -16.12
CA GLU A 11 -7.43 -11.45 -15.79
C GLU A 11 -8.37 -11.55 -14.57
N ALA A 12 -9.12 -12.65 -14.44
CA ALA A 12 -9.99 -12.89 -13.30
C ALA A 12 -9.70 -14.25 -12.67
N ILE A 13 -9.46 -14.25 -11.36
CA ILE A 13 -9.35 -15.44 -10.53
C ILE A 13 -10.70 -15.59 -9.81
N THR A 14 -11.50 -16.58 -10.21
CA THR A 14 -12.88 -16.81 -9.73
C THR A 14 -13.02 -17.98 -8.75
N GLY A 15 -11.92 -18.67 -8.46
CA GLY A 15 -11.88 -19.80 -7.53
C GLY A 15 -10.58 -19.81 -6.74
N THR A 16 -10.15 -21.00 -6.29
CA THR A 16 -8.84 -21.12 -5.65
C THR A 16 -7.75 -21.27 -6.71
N GLN A 17 -6.86 -20.28 -6.81
CA GLN A 17 -5.64 -20.36 -7.62
C GLN A 17 -4.45 -20.52 -6.68
N ARG A 18 -3.56 -21.48 -6.99
CA ARG A 18 -2.30 -21.67 -6.25
C ARG A 18 -1.13 -21.21 -7.10
N LEU A 19 -0.26 -20.36 -6.54
CA LEU A 19 1.00 -19.95 -7.12
C LEU A 19 2.13 -20.71 -6.43
N VAL A 20 2.96 -21.41 -7.21
CA VAL A 20 4.00 -22.30 -6.68
C VAL A 20 5.39 -21.65 -6.71
N ALA A 21 6.21 -22.02 -5.74
CA ALA A 21 7.58 -21.49 -5.65
C ALA A 21 8.42 -21.89 -6.87
N GLY A 22 9.32 -20.99 -7.29
CA GLY A 22 10.19 -21.20 -8.46
C GLY A 22 9.58 -20.83 -9.81
N VAL A 23 8.28 -20.52 -9.86
CA VAL A 23 7.61 -19.92 -11.02
C VAL A 23 7.54 -18.41 -10.84
N THR A 24 7.76 -17.67 -11.93
CA THR A 24 7.54 -16.22 -11.97
C THR A 24 6.17 -15.96 -12.60
N TYR A 25 5.27 -15.37 -11.82
CA TYR A 25 3.92 -15.03 -12.30
C TYR A 25 3.89 -13.61 -12.83
N VAL A 26 3.08 -13.33 -13.84
CA VAL A 26 3.01 -12.00 -14.47
C VAL A 26 1.55 -11.54 -14.61
N ALA A 27 1.23 -10.40 -14.03
CA ALA A 27 0.03 -9.62 -14.30
C ALA A 27 0.31 -8.65 -15.46
N THR A 28 -0.39 -8.85 -16.59
CA THR A 28 -0.27 -8.00 -17.79
C THR A 28 -1.47 -7.08 -18.02
N THR A 29 -2.46 -7.15 -17.13
CA THR A 29 -3.69 -6.36 -17.05
C THR A 29 -4.05 -6.16 -15.58
N ASP A 30 -5.19 -5.55 -15.27
CA ASP A 30 -5.78 -5.56 -13.93
C ASP A 30 -6.25 -6.98 -13.54
N VAL A 31 -5.35 -7.76 -12.95
CA VAL A 31 -5.67 -9.10 -12.46
C VAL A 31 -6.52 -8.98 -11.20
N ARG A 32 -7.74 -9.51 -11.25
CA ARG A 32 -8.70 -9.41 -10.15
C ARG A 32 -8.96 -10.76 -9.48
N VAL A 33 -8.68 -10.85 -8.18
CA VAL A 33 -9.15 -11.94 -7.33
C VAL A 33 -10.58 -11.60 -6.91
N ARG A 34 -11.55 -12.35 -7.45
CA ARG A 34 -12.98 -12.03 -7.35
C ARG A 34 -13.56 -12.42 -5.99
N ASP A 35 -14.77 -11.93 -5.71
CA ASP A 35 -15.58 -12.37 -4.57
C ASP A 35 -15.67 -13.90 -4.48
N GLY A 36 -15.41 -14.45 -3.28
CA GLY A 36 -15.38 -15.89 -3.02
C GLY A 36 -14.16 -16.63 -3.57
N ALA A 37 -13.28 -15.96 -4.31
CA ALA A 37 -12.05 -16.53 -4.84
C ALA A 37 -10.89 -16.42 -3.82
N LYS A 38 -9.88 -17.28 -3.99
CA LYS A 38 -8.71 -17.33 -3.10
C LYS A 38 -7.42 -17.47 -3.89
N LEU A 39 -6.47 -16.58 -3.65
CA LEU A 39 -5.10 -16.74 -4.12
C LEU A 39 -4.23 -17.34 -3.00
N ILE A 40 -3.76 -18.56 -3.21
CA ILE A 40 -2.80 -19.21 -2.31
C ILE A 40 -1.41 -19.06 -2.91
N VAL A 41 -0.49 -18.46 -2.17
CA VAL A 41 0.86 -18.14 -2.64
C VAL A 41 1.88 -18.88 -1.80
N GLU A 42 2.62 -19.79 -2.44
CA GLU A 42 3.73 -20.47 -1.76
C GLU A 42 4.84 -19.49 -1.35
N ASP A 43 5.59 -19.89 -0.32
CA ASP A 43 6.61 -19.03 0.27
C ASP A 43 7.70 -18.63 -0.74
N GLY A 44 7.95 -17.32 -0.86
CA GLY A 44 8.98 -16.76 -1.72
C GLY A 44 8.58 -16.58 -3.19
N VAL A 45 7.31 -16.77 -3.54
CA VAL A 45 6.80 -16.48 -4.89
C VAL A 45 6.98 -15.00 -5.23
N THR A 46 7.28 -14.74 -6.51
CA THR A 46 7.31 -13.40 -7.08
C THR A 46 6.22 -13.26 -8.13
N ILE A 47 5.38 -12.23 -7.97
CA ILE A 47 4.47 -11.73 -9.01
C ILE A 47 5.10 -10.50 -9.63
N LEU A 48 5.10 -10.43 -10.96
CA LEU A 48 5.50 -9.27 -11.72
C LEU A 48 4.26 -8.53 -12.22
N ILE A 49 4.22 -7.21 -12.06
CA ILE A 49 3.20 -6.36 -12.67
C ILE A 49 3.85 -5.62 -13.83
N ARG A 50 3.23 -5.67 -15.01
CA ARG A 50 3.78 -5.04 -16.21
C ARG A 50 3.60 -3.52 -16.14
N ASN A 51 4.66 -2.78 -16.44
CA ASN A 51 4.59 -1.34 -16.62
C ASN A 51 4.02 -0.92 -17.98
N GLY A 52 3.47 0.29 -17.98
CA GLY A 52 2.92 0.99 -19.12
C GLY A 52 1.42 0.79 -19.27
N LEU A 53 0.83 1.65 -20.11
CA LEU A 53 -0.60 1.68 -20.36
C LEU A 53 -1.14 0.33 -20.86
N VAL A 54 -2.27 -0.06 -20.29
CA VAL A 54 -3.10 -1.19 -20.68
C VAL A 54 -4.50 -0.64 -21.00
N PRO A 55 -4.80 -0.30 -22.27
CA PRO A 55 -6.06 0.36 -22.63
C PRO A 55 -7.34 -0.43 -22.31
N ALA A 56 -7.23 -1.75 -22.10
CA ALA A 56 -8.35 -2.60 -21.71
C ALA A 56 -8.58 -2.62 -20.19
N SER A 57 -7.63 -2.13 -19.40
CA SER A 57 -7.76 -2.02 -17.94
C SER A 57 -8.64 -0.83 -17.58
N PRO A 58 -9.63 -0.98 -16.68
CA PRO A 58 -10.44 0.13 -16.19
C PRO A 58 -9.62 1.26 -15.54
N ILE A 59 -8.44 0.94 -15.02
CA ILE A 59 -7.54 1.89 -14.35
C ILE A 59 -6.32 2.25 -15.22
N GLY A 60 -6.40 1.99 -16.54
CA GLY A 60 -5.36 2.34 -17.51
C GLY A 60 -4.05 1.55 -17.41
N HIS A 61 -3.84 0.75 -16.37
CA HIS A 61 -2.58 0.05 -16.08
C HIS A 61 -2.80 -1.39 -15.62
N ALA A 62 -1.75 -2.22 -15.68
CA ALA A 62 -1.80 -3.55 -15.06
C ALA A 62 -1.71 -3.43 -13.53
N ALA A 63 -2.46 -4.26 -12.81
CA ALA A 63 -2.51 -4.26 -11.35
C ALA A 63 -2.81 -5.66 -10.80
N LEU A 64 -2.66 -5.82 -9.49
CA LEU A 64 -3.20 -6.97 -8.76
C LEU A 64 -4.23 -6.47 -7.74
N ILE A 65 -5.49 -6.81 -7.97
CA ILE A 65 -6.62 -6.30 -7.19
C ILE A 65 -7.31 -7.47 -6.49
N PHE A 66 -7.35 -7.43 -5.17
CA PHE A 66 -8.16 -8.33 -4.36
C PHE A 66 -9.51 -7.66 -4.10
N GLU A 67 -10.56 -8.09 -4.80
CA GLU A 67 -11.89 -7.49 -4.66
C GLU A 67 -12.55 -7.84 -3.32
N GLN A 68 -13.61 -7.10 -2.93
CA GLN A 68 -14.38 -7.39 -1.72
C GLN A 68 -14.83 -8.86 -1.71
N GLY A 69 -14.60 -9.54 -0.59
CA GLY A 69 -14.92 -10.96 -0.41
C GLY A 69 -13.90 -11.94 -1.00
N SER A 70 -12.79 -11.46 -1.55
CA SER A 70 -11.67 -12.30 -1.96
C SER A 70 -10.72 -12.63 -0.81
N ALA A 71 -9.84 -13.60 -1.03
CA ALA A 71 -8.86 -14.01 -0.03
C ALA A 71 -7.43 -14.15 -0.57
N LEU A 72 -6.47 -13.79 0.27
CA LEU A 72 -5.03 -14.05 0.12
C LEU A 72 -4.57 -14.96 1.26
N ASP A 73 -3.78 -15.97 0.92
CA ASP A 73 -3.08 -16.83 1.87
C ASP A 73 -1.64 -17.01 1.37
N ALA A 74 -0.70 -16.33 2.03
CA ALA A 74 0.70 -16.31 1.66
C ALA A 74 1.59 -16.44 2.89
N GLN A 75 2.84 -16.86 2.70
CA GLN A 75 3.87 -16.64 3.73
C GLN A 75 4.66 -15.38 3.41
N ARG A 76 5.58 -15.45 2.44
CA ARG A 76 6.29 -14.28 1.91
C ARG A 76 5.98 -14.11 0.43
N LEU A 77 5.35 -13.00 0.07
CA LEU A 77 5.04 -12.61 -1.30
C LEU A 77 5.87 -11.40 -1.71
N SER A 78 6.51 -11.46 -2.89
CA SER A 78 7.13 -10.29 -3.53
C SER A 78 6.34 -9.91 -4.77
N ILE A 79 6.04 -8.62 -4.91
CA ILE A 79 5.38 -8.04 -6.09
C ILE A 79 6.32 -6.97 -6.67
N ARG A 80 6.59 -7.02 -7.97
CA ARG A 80 7.59 -6.14 -8.61
C ARG A 80 7.15 -5.62 -9.97
N ALA A 81 7.50 -4.39 -10.32
CA ALA A 81 7.38 -3.96 -11.71
C ALA A 81 8.24 -4.79 -12.67
N CYS A 82 7.74 -4.95 -13.89
CA CYS A 82 8.48 -5.50 -15.01
C CYS A 82 8.20 -4.75 -16.31
N ASN A 83 9.13 -4.84 -17.27
CA ASN A 83 8.94 -4.28 -18.60
C ASN A 83 8.10 -5.20 -19.52
N ALA A 84 7.90 -4.77 -20.77
CA ALA A 84 7.19 -5.54 -21.79
C ALA A 84 7.85 -6.90 -22.16
N HIS A 85 9.07 -7.16 -21.70
CA HIS A 85 9.75 -8.46 -21.83
C HIS A 85 9.75 -9.26 -20.53
N PHE A 86 8.91 -8.87 -19.56
CA PHE A 86 8.72 -9.51 -18.25
C PHE A 86 10.02 -9.63 -17.44
N ARG A 87 10.89 -8.64 -17.60
CA ARG A 87 12.09 -8.50 -16.77
C ARG A 87 11.82 -7.49 -15.67
N PRO A 88 12.16 -7.78 -14.42
CA PRO A 88 12.05 -6.81 -13.34
C PRO A 88 12.78 -5.51 -13.67
N VAL A 89 12.17 -4.38 -13.36
CA VAL A 89 12.74 -3.03 -13.58
C VAL A 89 12.75 -2.22 -12.28
N LYS A 90 13.43 -1.07 -12.33
CA LYS A 90 13.56 -0.12 -11.21
C LYS A 90 12.84 1.19 -11.52
N SER A 91 11.60 1.08 -11.95
CA SER A 91 10.71 2.19 -12.30
C SER A 91 9.29 1.75 -12.05
N ALA A 92 8.48 2.60 -11.42
CA ALA A 92 7.06 2.42 -11.24
C ALA A 92 6.33 3.09 -12.42
N ASP A 93 5.32 2.41 -12.96
CA ASP A 93 4.44 2.87 -14.04
C ASP A 93 3.36 1.79 -14.25
N ASN A 94 2.67 1.42 -13.17
CA ASN A 94 1.64 0.37 -13.15
C ASN A 94 0.58 0.69 -12.08
N GLY A 95 -0.53 -0.04 -12.06
CA GLY A 95 -1.62 0.21 -11.13
C GLY A 95 -1.45 -0.45 -9.76
N GLY A 96 -0.25 -0.83 -9.34
CA GLY A 96 -0.01 -1.25 -7.95
C GLY A 96 -0.70 -2.56 -7.51
N VAL A 97 -0.82 -2.71 -6.19
CA VAL A 97 -1.56 -3.80 -5.54
C VAL A 97 -2.63 -3.23 -4.61
N TRP A 98 -3.84 -3.77 -4.71
CA TRP A 98 -5.03 -3.27 -4.02
C TRP A 98 -5.69 -4.38 -3.19
N PHE A 99 -6.12 -4.04 -1.98
CA PHE A 99 -6.92 -4.91 -1.12
C PHE A 99 -8.24 -4.24 -0.74
N PHE A 100 -9.35 -4.85 -1.14
CA PHE A 100 -10.69 -4.35 -0.88
C PHE A 100 -11.36 -5.17 0.21
N GLY A 101 -11.79 -4.50 1.27
CA GLY A 101 -12.53 -5.11 2.37
C GLY A 101 -14.00 -4.73 2.41
N GLY A 102 -14.72 -5.33 3.34
CA GLY A 102 -16.14 -5.09 3.61
C GLY A 102 -16.41 -4.22 4.83
N TYR A 103 -15.38 -3.61 5.44
CA TYR A 103 -15.48 -2.89 6.70
C TYR A 103 -16.18 -1.53 6.56
N ARG A 104 -15.82 -0.76 5.54
CA ARG A 104 -16.41 0.55 5.21
C ARG A 104 -16.46 0.75 3.71
N SER A 105 -17.32 1.65 3.25
CA SER A 105 -17.34 2.06 1.86
C SER A 105 -16.15 3.00 1.62
N ALA A 106 -15.58 2.98 0.43
CA ALA A 106 -14.49 3.86 0.04
C ALA A 106 -14.48 3.98 -1.48
N GLU A 107 -13.98 5.11 -1.97
CA GLU A 107 -13.78 5.36 -3.39
C GLU A 107 -12.43 6.07 -3.56
N LYS A 108 -11.60 5.56 -4.46
CA LYS A 108 -10.30 6.14 -4.82
C LYS A 108 -9.94 5.74 -6.25
N ASP A 109 -9.43 6.67 -7.05
CA ASP A 109 -8.91 6.48 -8.41
C ASP A 109 -9.87 5.67 -9.33
N GLY A 110 -11.17 5.96 -9.25
CA GLY A 110 -12.22 5.27 -10.01
C GLY A 110 -12.53 3.83 -9.58
N LEU A 111 -11.99 3.39 -8.43
CA LEU A 111 -12.28 2.12 -7.78
C LEU A 111 -13.18 2.36 -6.57
N GLU A 112 -14.21 1.52 -6.39
CA GLU A 112 -15.22 1.68 -5.32
C GLU A 112 -15.38 0.36 -4.55
N VAL A 113 -15.53 0.48 -3.23
CA VAL A 113 -15.98 -0.60 -2.33
C VAL A 113 -17.23 -0.15 -1.58
N ALA A 114 -18.22 -1.04 -1.44
CA ALA A 114 -19.52 -0.67 -0.86
C ALA A 114 -20.02 -1.71 0.15
N VAL A 115 -20.20 -1.30 1.41
CA VAL A 115 -20.62 -2.20 2.52
C VAL A 115 -21.97 -2.87 2.28
N ALA A 116 -22.90 -2.17 1.61
CA ALA A 116 -24.26 -2.65 1.43
C ALA A 116 -24.39 -3.84 0.45
N ARG A 117 -23.36 -4.14 -0.34
CA ARG A 117 -23.40 -5.21 -1.34
C ARG A 117 -23.11 -6.55 -0.65
N PRO A 118 -23.96 -7.59 -0.78
CA PRO A 118 -23.64 -8.91 -0.25
C PRO A 118 -22.37 -9.47 -0.91
N HIS A 119 -21.40 -9.91 -0.11
CA HIS A 119 -20.14 -10.52 -0.54
C HIS A 119 -19.72 -11.63 0.45
N ALA A 120 -18.79 -12.50 0.05
CA ALA A 120 -18.09 -13.36 0.99
C ALA A 120 -17.25 -12.50 1.97
N VAL A 121 -16.77 -13.06 3.07
CA VAL A 121 -15.91 -12.31 3.99
C VAL A 121 -14.50 -12.25 3.42
N SER A 122 -13.96 -11.05 3.24
CA SER A 122 -12.57 -10.88 2.77
C SER A 122 -11.58 -11.41 3.82
N SER A 123 -10.47 -12.00 3.38
CA SER A 123 -9.47 -12.53 4.28
C SER A 123 -8.07 -12.44 3.68
N PHE A 124 -7.23 -11.61 4.25
CA PHE A 124 -5.86 -11.38 3.80
C PHE A 124 -4.86 -11.84 4.87
N ASP A 125 -4.23 -12.98 4.63
CA ASP A 125 -3.25 -13.57 5.55
C ASP A 125 -1.87 -13.65 4.87
N ALA A 126 -0.87 -13.01 5.48
CA ALA A 126 0.51 -13.11 5.06
C ALA A 126 1.51 -12.83 6.18
N ALA A 127 2.65 -13.53 6.20
CA ALA A 127 3.75 -13.13 7.08
C ALA A 127 4.45 -11.86 6.57
N LEU A 128 4.53 -11.70 5.24
CA LEU A 128 5.16 -10.55 4.58
C LEU A 128 4.60 -10.36 3.17
N ILE A 129 4.27 -9.12 2.82
CA ILE A 129 4.10 -8.67 1.43
C ILE A 129 5.13 -7.57 1.15
N ALA A 130 5.90 -7.74 0.07
CA ALA A 130 6.91 -6.76 -0.35
C ALA A 130 6.66 -6.28 -1.78
N ALA A 131 6.30 -5.01 -1.92
CA ALA A 131 6.11 -4.28 -3.18
C ALA A 131 7.38 -3.53 -3.57
N TYR A 132 7.75 -3.59 -4.86
CA TYR A 132 8.92 -2.92 -5.40
C TYR A 132 8.59 -2.24 -6.72
N TYR A 133 8.78 -0.92 -6.79
CA TYR A 133 8.56 -0.14 -8.00
C TYR A 133 7.13 -0.29 -8.53
N LEU A 134 6.14 -0.21 -7.65
CA LEU A 134 4.72 -0.30 -8.01
C LEU A 134 4.07 1.07 -7.95
N GLY A 135 2.95 1.26 -8.64
CA GLY A 135 2.26 2.55 -8.72
C GLY A 135 2.63 3.35 -9.97
N HIS A 136 2.03 4.54 -10.08
CA HIS A 136 2.19 5.51 -11.16
C HIS A 136 2.03 6.89 -10.53
N GLY A 137 2.96 7.81 -10.78
CA GLY A 137 2.85 9.14 -10.20
C GLY A 137 2.02 10.07 -11.06
N ASP A 138 1.72 11.22 -10.50
CA ASP A 138 0.96 12.28 -11.13
C ASP A 138 1.42 12.64 -12.55
N PRO A 139 0.49 13.03 -13.44
CA PRO A 139 0.86 13.49 -14.76
C PRO A 139 1.61 14.82 -14.65
N VAL A 140 2.64 15.00 -15.49
CA VAL A 140 3.49 16.22 -15.50
C VAL A 140 2.69 17.53 -15.68
N ALA A 141 1.45 17.46 -16.18
CA ALA A 141 0.53 18.58 -16.24
C ALA A 141 -0.85 18.13 -15.72
N PRO A 142 -1.60 19.02 -15.04
CA PRO A 142 -2.93 18.70 -14.54
C PRO A 142 -3.80 18.09 -15.63
N SER A 143 -4.43 16.96 -15.31
CA SER A 143 -5.29 16.23 -16.23
C SER A 143 -6.53 15.75 -15.50
N ASP A 144 -7.70 15.94 -16.12
CA ASP A 144 -8.95 15.31 -15.66
C ASP A 144 -9.14 13.91 -16.28
N ASP A 145 -8.11 13.35 -16.94
CA ASP A 145 -8.19 12.01 -17.52
C ASP A 145 -7.93 10.97 -16.41
N PRO A 146 -8.93 10.18 -15.99
CA PRO A 146 -8.77 9.21 -14.90
C PRO A 146 -7.81 8.06 -15.26
N LEU A 147 -7.37 7.96 -16.52
CA LEU A 147 -6.33 7.02 -16.96
C LEU A 147 -4.91 7.53 -16.68
N LEU A 148 -4.77 8.83 -16.40
CA LEU A 148 -3.53 9.51 -16.06
C LEU A 148 -3.45 9.87 -14.58
N ASP A 149 -4.46 9.48 -13.80
CA ASP A 149 -4.44 9.53 -12.34
C ASP A 149 -3.22 8.82 -11.80
N ASP A 150 -2.67 9.38 -10.74
CA ASP A 150 -1.72 8.73 -9.86
C ASP A 150 -2.28 7.45 -9.24
N ARG A 151 -1.37 6.62 -8.74
CA ARG A 151 -1.62 5.30 -8.18
C ARG A 151 -0.52 4.93 -7.22
N ASP A 152 -0.93 4.56 -6.01
CA ASP A 152 -0.02 4.04 -5.01
C ASP A 152 0.57 2.68 -5.39
N GLY A 153 1.73 2.41 -4.82
CA GLY A 153 2.34 1.10 -4.92
C GLY A 153 1.62 0.03 -4.11
N PHE A 154 0.86 0.42 -3.08
CA PHE A 154 0.18 -0.48 -2.15
C PHE A 154 -1.00 0.22 -1.46
N SER A 155 -2.23 -0.22 -1.78
CA SER A 155 -3.44 0.46 -1.32
C SER A 155 -4.42 -0.50 -0.63
N LEU A 156 -5.09 -0.03 0.42
CA LEU A 156 -6.19 -0.74 1.08
C LEU A 156 -7.43 0.14 1.14
N MET A 157 -8.57 -0.41 0.74
CA MET A 157 -9.85 0.30 0.76
C MET A 157 -10.90 -0.47 1.54
N GLY A 158 -11.48 0.16 2.55
CA GLY A 158 -12.54 -0.43 3.36
C GLY A 158 -12.14 -1.73 4.07
N VAL A 159 -10.86 -1.92 4.42
CA VAL A 159 -10.36 -3.14 5.05
C VAL A 159 -10.44 -3.04 6.57
N GLY A 160 -11.03 -4.05 7.21
CA GLY A 160 -11.18 -4.08 8.67
C GLY A 160 -10.22 -5.01 9.42
N PRO A 161 -10.17 -4.90 10.76
CA PRO A 161 -9.27 -5.70 11.61
C PRO A 161 -9.51 -7.21 11.57
N GLN A 162 -10.71 -7.64 11.16
CA GLN A 162 -11.05 -9.06 11.06
C GLN A 162 -10.63 -9.67 9.72
N GLU A 163 -10.44 -8.83 8.71
CA GLU A 163 -10.07 -9.22 7.34
C GLU A 163 -8.55 -9.22 7.17
N TRP A 164 -7.84 -8.37 7.91
CA TRP A 164 -6.39 -8.19 7.77
C TRP A 164 -5.57 -8.97 8.81
N ARG A 165 -4.72 -9.87 8.33
CA ARG A 165 -3.74 -10.63 9.13
C ARG A 165 -2.34 -10.61 8.53
N VAL A 166 -2.03 -9.61 7.71
CA VAL A 166 -0.68 -9.44 7.18
C VAL A 166 0.23 -8.84 8.25
N ALA A 167 1.29 -9.55 8.63
CA ALA A 167 2.16 -9.12 9.72
C ALA A 167 3.17 -8.03 9.30
N GLU A 168 3.65 -8.05 8.06
CA GLU A 168 4.66 -7.10 7.57
C GLU A 168 4.35 -6.62 6.15
N ILE A 169 4.40 -5.30 5.96
CA ILE A 169 4.41 -4.66 4.65
C ILE A 169 5.78 -4.03 4.41
N ARG A 170 6.30 -4.22 3.19
CA ARG A 170 7.43 -3.44 2.68
C ARG A 170 7.07 -2.81 1.35
N SER A 171 7.15 -1.49 1.28
CA SER A 171 7.00 -0.72 0.06
C SER A 171 8.32 -0.04 -0.28
N PHE A 172 8.80 -0.26 -1.49
CA PHE A 172 10.06 0.30 -1.98
C PHE A 172 9.82 0.99 -3.31
N HIS A 173 10.16 2.27 -3.38
CA HIS A 173 10.12 3.05 -4.61
C HIS A 173 8.74 3.05 -5.26
N SER A 174 7.71 3.34 -4.46
CA SER A 174 6.37 3.58 -5.02
C SER A 174 6.45 4.67 -6.10
N GLY A 175 5.62 4.55 -7.12
CA GLY A 175 5.45 5.57 -8.16
C GLY A 175 4.76 6.83 -7.65
N ASP A 176 4.18 6.71 -6.46
CA ASP A 176 3.34 7.69 -5.78
C ASP A 176 3.53 7.44 -4.26
N ASP A 177 2.46 7.29 -3.48
CA ASP A 177 2.50 6.99 -2.06
C ASP A 177 3.04 5.60 -1.69
N GLY A 178 3.76 5.56 -0.57
CA GLY A 178 4.37 4.34 -0.06
C GLY A 178 3.36 3.31 0.44
N LEU A 179 2.34 3.76 1.16
CA LEU A 179 1.25 2.96 1.69
C LEU A 179 0.03 3.87 1.82
N ASP A 180 -1.07 3.51 1.16
CA ASP A 180 -2.33 4.22 1.21
C ASP A 180 -3.42 3.37 1.88
N LEU A 181 -4.11 3.96 2.85
CA LEU A 181 -5.34 3.40 3.40
C LEU A 181 -6.50 4.40 3.29
N THR A 182 -7.55 4.01 2.59
CA THR A 182 -8.83 4.72 2.56
C THR A 182 -9.88 3.95 3.38
N ASN A 183 -10.50 4.61 4.35
CA ASN A 183 -11.58 4.07 5.19
C ASN A 183 -11.26 2.69 5.81
N SER A 184 -10.01 2.45 6.16
CA SER A 184 -9.49 1.15 6.59
C SER A 184 -8.96 1.18 8.01
N GLN A 185 -9.01 0.04 8.69
CA GLN A 185 -8.39 -0.16 9.99
C GLN A 185 -7.59 -1.46 10.00
N ILE A 186 -6.26 -1.34 10.07
CA ILE A 186 -5.36 -2.50 10.08
C ILE A 186 -4.30 -2.40 11.18
N ARG A 187 -3.70 -3.55 11.47
CA ARG A 187 -2.55 -3.66 12.35
C ARG A 187 -1.43 -4.43 11.67
N LEU A 188 -0.21 -3.93 11.81
CA LEU A 188 1.02 -4.56 11.35
C LEU A 188 1.96 -4.83 12.54
N GLU A 189 2.75 -5.89 12.45
CA GLU A 189 3.94 -5.99 13.29
C GLU A 189 5.03 -5.04 12.80
N ARG A 190 5.22 -4.95 11.48
CA ARG A 190 6.32 -4.21 10.88
C ARG A 190 5.87 -3.49 9.62
N LEU A 191 6.24 -2.23 9.50
CA LEU A 191 6.08 -1.44 8.29
C LEU A 191 7.43 -0.89 7.87
N ARG A 192 7.74 -1.03 6.57
CA ARG A 192 8.89 -0.38 5.94
C ARG A 192 8.46 0.28 4.64
N VAL A 193 8.59 1.60 4.59
CA VAL A 193 8.42 2.40 3.38
C VAL A 193 9.76 3.07 3.07
N VAL A 194 10.19 3.00 1.80
CA VAL A 194 11.46 3.59 1.36
C VAL A 194 11.30 4.27 0.02
N ALA A 195 11.67 5.54 -0.01
CA ALA A 195 11.74 6.39 -1.19
C ALA A 195 10.50 6.29 -2.11
N PRO A 196 9.28 6.49 -1.58
CA PRO A 196 8.09 6.74 -2.41
C PRO A 196 8.31 7.97 -3.30
N ALA A 197 7.49 8.16 -4.33
CA ALA A 197 7.58 9.36 -5.14
C ALA A 197 7.02 10.57 -4.38
N GLU A 198 5.93 10.34 -3.62
CA GLU A 198 5.22 11.31 -2.80
C GLU A 198 5.40 10.93 -1.32
N ASP A 199 4.32 10.52 -0.64
CA ASP A 199 4.29 10.37 0.80
C ASP A 199 4.67 8.98 1.29
N GLY A 200 5.10 8.96 2.54
CA GLY A 200 5.43 7.72 3.25
C GLY A 200 4.20 6.88 3.52
N ILE A 201 3.24 7.48 4.23
CA ILE A 201 2.02 6.84 4.72
C ILE A 201 0.89 7.84 4.52
N ASN A 202 -0.01 7.53 3.61
CA ASN A 202 -1.22 8.31 3.36
C ASN A 202 -2.43 7.61 3.99
N LEU A 203 -3.23 8.33 4.78
CA LEU A 203 -4.43 7.80 5.43
C LEU A 203 -5.63 8.74 5.24
N SER A 204 -6.65 8.29 4.52
CA SER A 204 -7.96 8.96 4.47
C SER A 204 -8.97 8.22 5.35
N SER A 205 -9.39 8.86 6.45
CA SER A 205 -10.30 8.30 7.45
C SER A 205 -9.95 6.89 7.94
N SER A 206 -8.66 6.68 8.19
CA SER A 206 -8.08 5.35 8.41
C SER A 206 -7.27 5.24 9.71
N ARG A 207 -7.11 4.01 10.20
CA ARG A 207 -6.26 3.72 11.37
C ARG A 207 -5.26 2.62 11.07
N LEU A 208 -3.99 2.95 11.31
CA LEU A 208 -2.87 2.03 11.22
C LEU A 208 -2.23 1.83 12.61
N GLU A 209 -2.09 0.59 13.05
CA GLU A 209 -1.33 0.24 14.25
C GLU A 209 -0.02 -0.48 13.89
N VAL A 210 1.12 -0.04 14.42
CA VAL A 210 2.43 -0.67 14.19
C VAL A 210 3.07 -1.12 15.49
N ALA A 211 3.29 -2.43 15.63
CA ALA A 211 3.63 -3.02 16.92
C ALA A 211 5.14 -3.17 17.21
N ARG A 212 5.99 -3.48 16.22
CA ARG A 212 7.41 -3.86 16.45
C ARG A 212 8.41 -2.96 15.74
N SER A 213 8.14 -2.57 14.50
CA SER A 213 9.07 -1.71 13.76
C SER A 213 8.34 -0.82 12.76
N LEU A 214 8.64 0.47 12.79
CA LEU A 214 8.25 1.44 11.78
C LEU A 214 9.52 1.99 11.14
N PHE A 215 9.67 1.80 9.83
CA PHE A 215 10.74 2.40 9.05
C PHE A 215 10.10 3.21 7.91
N VAL A 216 10.33 4.51 7.86
CA VAL A 216 9.79 5.38 6.80
C VAL A 216 10.90 6.34 6.37
N ASP A 217 11.40 6.17 5.16
CA ASP A 217 12.44 7.04 4.59
C ASP A 217 11.89 7.73 3.35
N VAL A 218 11.37 8.93 3.54
CA VAL A 218 10.94 9.85 2.50
C VAL A 218 12.09 10.81 2.27
N ALA A 219 13.05 10.38 1.46
CA ALA A 219 14.25 11.18 1.20
C ALA A 219 13.84 12.48 0.52
N MET A 220 14.13 13.64 1.14
CA MET A 220 13.86 14.95 0.53
C MET A 220 14.49 15.04 -0.86
N THR A 221 13.67 15.33 -1.86
CA THR A 221 14.08 15.60 -3.25
C THR A 221 13.73 17.05 -3.61
N GLN A 222 13.70 17.38 -4.90
CA GLN A 222 13.19 18.67 -5.39
C GLN A 222 11.68 18.65 -5.68
N VAL A 223 11.02 17.52 -5.41
CA VAL A 223 9.57 17.35 -5.57
C VAL A 223 8.93 17.87 -4.28
N ALA A 224 7.96 18.78 -4.42
CA ALA A 224 7.13 19.29 -3.32
C ALA A 224 6.05 18.25 -2.94
N ASP A 225 5.33 18.44 -1.83
CA ASP A 225 4.36 17.46 -1.28
C ASP A 225 4.97 16.09 -1.03
N ARG A 226 5.82 16.01 0.01
CA ARG A 226 6.54 14.78 0.34
C ARG A 226 6.72 14.64 1.83
N ASP A 227 5.70 14.11 2.47
CA ASP A 227 5.60 13.94 3.90
C ASP A 227 5.75 12.49 4.35
N ILE A 228 6.21 12.31 5.58
CA ILE A 228 6.27 10.99 6.22
C ILE A 228 4.85 10.47 6.44
N PHE A 229 3.94 11.38 6.77
CA PHE A 229 2.53 11.14 7.04
C PHE A 229 1.71 12.22 6.35
N ASP A 230 0.71 11.84 5.58
CA ASP A 230 -0.33 12.74 5.09
C ASP A 230 -1.69 12.14 5.41
N PHE A 231 -2.57 12.90 6.09
CA PHE A 231 -3.83 12.38 6.63
C PHE A 231 -5.04 13.23 6.27
N GLU A 232 -5.99 12.62 5.58
CA GLU A 232 -7.31 13.16 5.30
C GLU A 232 -8.38 12.60 6.24
N VAL A 233 -9.50 13.30 6.37
CA VAL A 233 -10.50 13.05 7.42
C VAL A 233 -11.96 13.10 6.96
N ASP A 234 -12.21 12.93 5.67
CA ASP A 234 -13.51 13.05 4.99
C ASP A 234 -14.68 12.33 5.71
N ASP A 235 -14.45 11.08 6.13
CA ASP A 235 -15.43 10.20 6.78
C ASP A 235 -15.14 9.99 8.28
N GLY A 236 -14.12 10.65 8.82
CA GLY A 236 -13.66 10.51 10.20
C GLY A 236 -12.15 10.61 10.36
N PRO A 237 -11.65 10.44 11.61
CA PRO A 237 -10.27 10.71 11.95
C PRO A 237 -9.28 9.72 11.31
N SER A 238 -8.09 10.22 11.01
CA SER A 238 -6.95 9.42 10.56
C SER A 238 -5.86 9.34 11.62
N SER A 239 -5.27 8.16 11.80
CA SER A 239 -4.24 7.97 12.84
C SER A 239 -3.29 6.80 12.61
N VAL A 240 -2.03 7.03 13.02
CA VAL A 240 -1.00 6.01 13.18
C VAL A 240 -0.67 5.85 14.66
N GLU A 241 -0.98 4.68 15.22
CA GLU A 241 -0.57 4.30 16.57
C GLU A 241 0.69 3.43 16.51
N ILE A 242 1.76 3.89 17.15
CA ILE A 242 3.05 3.21 17.20
C ILE A 242 3.24 2.67 18.62
N ALA A 243 3.24 1.35 18.77
CA ALA A 243 3.24 0.71 20.08
C ALA A 243 4.49 1.04 20.91
N GLN A 244 4.34 1.00 22.23
CA GLN A 244 5.49 1.05 23.14
C GLN A 244 6.48 -0.08 22.79
N HIS A 245 7.77 0.24 22.85
CA HIS A 245 8.91 -0.60 22.47
C HIS A 245 9.03 -0.90 20.97
N CYS A 246 8.24 -0.26 20.13
CA CYS A 246 8.46 -0.25 18.69
C CYS A 246 9.82 0.42 18.36
N HIS A 247 10.56 -0.18 17.42
CA HIS A 247 11.75 0.44 16.82
C HIS A 247 11.32 1.34 15.66
N VAL A 248 11.53 2.64 15.83
CA VAL A 248 11.16 3.66 14.85
C VAL A 248 12.42 4.23 14.21
N ASP A 249 12.42 4.31 12.89
CA ASP A 249 13.47 4.92 12.08
C ASP A 249 12.78 5.70 10.94
N ILE A 250 12.55 6.99 11.17
CA ILE A 250 11.84 7.86 10.25
C ILE A 250 12.68 9.08 9.86
N SER A 251 12.61 9.44 8.57
CA SER A 251 13.30 10.60 7.99
C SER A 251 12.51 11.14 6.81
N GLY A 252 12.31 12.46 6.76
CA GLY A 252 11.54 13.17 5.73
C GLY A 252 11.07 14.53 6.25
N VAL A 253 10.01 15.09 5.66
CA VAL A 253 9.18 16.16 6.28
C VAL A 253 8.03 15.47 7.03
N PHE A 254 7.52 16.04 8.12
CA PHE A 254 6.65 15.25 9.02
C PHE A 254 5.22 15.06 8.48
N GLY A 255 4.68 15.97 7.70
CA GLY A 255 3.26 16.21 7.51
C GLY A 255 2.83 17.52 8.17
N ASP A 256 2.00 18.28 7.47
CA ASP A 256 1.32 19.46 7.98
C ASP A 256 -0.03 19.09 8.62
N GLN A 257 -0.56 19.97 9.48
CA GLN A 257 -1.84 19.77 10.17
C GLN A 257 -1.97 18.48 11.02
N LEU A 258 -0.83 17.81 11.28
CA LEU A 258 -0.77 16.60 12.10
C LEU A 258 -0.40 16.90 13.55
N HIS A 259 -0.96 16.09 14.44
CA HIS A 259 -0.58 16.09 15.85
C HIS A 259 0.26 14.87 16.20
N LEU A 260 1.39 15.09 16.87
CA LEU A 260 2.23 14.04 17.46
C LEU A 260 2.15 14.06 18.98
N ILE A 261 1.68 12.95 19.56
CA ILE A 261 1.78 12.68 21.00
C ILE A 261 2.85 11.62 21.21
N SER A 262 4.02 12.03 21.70
CA SER A 262 5.09 11.12 22.12
C SER A 262 6.06 11.80 23.07
N PRO A 263 6.40 11.20 24.22
CA PRO A 263 7.47 11.68 25.10
C PRO A 263 8.87 11.26 24.63
N ASP A 264 8.97 10.33 23.66
CA ASP A 264 10.25 9.80 23.17
C ASP A 264 10.68 10.43 21.84
N MET A 265 9.72 10.79 20.99
CA MET A 265 9.98 11.38 19.67
C MET A 265 10.12 12.91 19.78
N PRO A 266 10.95 13.55 18.94
CA PRO A 266 11.01 15.01 18.84
C PRO A 266 9.64 15.61 18.51
N VAL A 267 9.37 16.81 19.01
CA VAL A 267 8.19 17.58 18.65
C VAL A 267 8.21 17.82 17.12
N ALA A 268 7.11 17.47 16.46
CA ALA A 268 6.90 17.79 15.06
C ALA A 268 6.61 19.28 14.90
N THR A 269 6.99 19.86 13.78
CA THR A 269 6.66 21.24 13.43
C THR A 269 5.69 21.22 12.26
N GLU A 270 4.72 22.12 12.28
CA GLU A 270 3.76 22.34 11.18
C GLU A 270 4.37 23.21 10.06
N ALA A 271 5.70 23.35 10.04
CA ALA A 271 6.36 24.20 9.06
C ALA A 271 6.77 23.35 7.87
N GLU A 272 6.30 23.73 6.69
CA GLU A 272 6.69 23.14 5.41
C GLU A 272 8.22 23.04 5.27
N ASP A 273 8.66 22.00 4.58
CA ASP A 273 10.08 21.74 4.24
C ASP A 273 11.04 21.60 5.45
N VAL A 274 10.54 21.47 6.69
CA VAL A 274 11.41 21.26 7.85
C VAL A 274 11.72 19.77 8.01
N PRO A 275 13.01 19.37 7.97
CA PRO A 275 13.37 17.98 8.10
C PRO A 275 13.01 17.44 9.49
N TYR A 276 12.26 16.35 9.51
CA TYR A 276 11.95 15.58 10.70
C TYR A 276 12.72 14.25 10.69
N ARG A 277 13.34 13.91 11.83
CA ARG A 277 14.06 12.65 11.99
C ARG A 277 13.92 12.08 13.39
N PHE A 278 13.68 10.77 13.46
CA PHE A 278 13.80 10.00 14.70
C PHE A 278 14.33 8.61 14.42
N LYS A 279 15.28 8.15 15.24
CA LYS A 279 15.80 6.79 15.20
C LYS A 279 15.98 6.26 16.61
N GLY A 280 15.18 5.30 17.01
CA GLY A 280 15.24 4.76 18.37
C GLY A 280 14.08 3.83 18.71
N PHE A 281 13.93 3.58 20.01
CA PHE A 281 12.80 2.83 20.55
C PHE A 281 11.89 3.77 21.32
N LEU A 282 10.56 3.56 21.22
CA LEU A 282 9.59 4.22 22.09
C LEU A 282 9.64 3.56 23.48
N ARG A 283 10.37 4.15 24.42
CA ARG A 283 10.64 3.55 25.74
C ARG A 283 9.57 3.91 26.77
N GLN A 284 9.08 5.13 26.74
CA GLN A 284 8.23 5.71 27.79
C GLN A 284 6.74 5.40 27.55
N SER A 285 6.25 5.56 26.32
CA SER A 285 4.85 5.28 25.97
C SER A 285 4.71 4.91 24.49
N PRO A 286 3.53 4.45 24.05
CA PRO A 286 3.18 4.49 22.63
C PRO A 286 3.25 5.94 22.11
N ALA A 287 3.44 6.07 20.79
CA ALA A 287 3.29 7.33 20.08
C ALA A 287 2.00 7.29 19.26
N LEU A 288 1.36 8.45 19.10
CA LEU A 288 0.19 8.63 18.26
C LEU A 288 0.43 9.80 17.32
N VAL A 289 0.32 9.56 16.02
CA VAL A 289 0.19 10.61 14.98
C VAL A 289 -1.26 10.61 14.55
N TYR A 290 -1.90 11.76 14.46
CA TYR A 290 -3.33 11.82 14.11
C TYR A 290 -3.78 13.16 13.54
N SER A 291 -4.88 13.12 12.80
CA SER A 291 -5.74 14.24 12.40
C SER A 291 -7.19 13.92 12.78
N LEU A 292 -7.98 14.90 13.27
CA LEU A 292 -9.32 14.66 13.85
C LEU A 292 -10.49 15.33 13.13
N ASN A 293 -10.26 16.47 12.46
CA ASN A 293 -11.32 17.28 11.87
C ASN A 293 -10.89 17.72 10.48
N GLU A 294 -11.84 17.79 9.54
CA GLU A 294 -11.64 18.49 8.26
C GLU A 294 -11.19 19.92 8.54
N ASP A 295 -10.30 20.43 7.69
CA ASP A 295 -9.78 21.80 7.77
C ASP A 295 -10.86 22.90 7.66
#